data_AF-G0VCH4-F1
#
_entry.id   AF-G0VCH4-F1
#
_cell.length_a   1.000
_cell.length_b   1.000
_cell.length_c   1.000
_cell.angle_alpha   90.00
_cell.angle_beta   90.00
_cell.angle_gamma   90.00
#
_symmetry.space_group_name_H-M   'P 1'
#
loop_
_entity.id
_entity.type
_entity.pdbx_description
1 polymer ?
#
loop_
_entity_poly.entity_id
_entity_poly.type
_entity_poly.pdbx_seq_one_letter_code
_entity_poly.pdbx_strand_id
1 'polypeptide(L)'
;MSDANPDTALAIAKLLRHHRELKQRKGLFQTRHVDFFRFKRFERALKSPEYIKKSTNQPDLYPPVTGTEDEHASARNLFIMLIKAQYVVPCQKLHNQDCKNHGLKANKDYPNLILSSKATLQPDEYYVWNYNPKSITDYLIVIGVVSVILALACYPLWPRSMRRGSYYVSMGCLMLLCGFFVVAIIRLILYVLSLLVIKKKGGFWLFPNLFEDCGVLDSFKPLYGFGEKDSYSYIKKMKRMKRKQTKNGGTGKPKIEEVQDEGK
;
A
#
# COMPACT_ATOMS: atom_id res chain seq x y z
N MET A 1 33.09 -9.33 -30.71
CA MET A 1 32.13 -8.74 -29.75
C MET A 1 31.45 -7.58 -30.47
N SER A 2 30.20 -7.72 -30.87
CA SER A 2 29.43 -6.57 -31.36
C SER A 2 29.12 -5.66 -30.18
N ASP A 3 29.53 -4.40 -30.27
CA ASP A 3 29.17 -3.37 -29.31
C ASP A 3 27.65 -3.26 -29.26
N ALA A 4 27.09 -3.68 -28.12
CA ALA A 4 25.65 -3.82 -27.97
C ALA A 4 25.01 -2.44 -27.76
N ASN A 5 24.09 -2.06 -28.64
CA ASN A 5 23.35 -0.80 -28.58
C ASN A 5 22.62 -0.66 -27.23
N PRO A 6 22.88 0.38 -26.39
CA PRO A 6 22.21 0.55 -25.10
C PRO A 6 20.68 0.49 -25.17
N ASP A 7 20.10 0.82 -26.33
CA ASP A 7 18.66 0.79 -26.59
C ASP A 7 18.08 -0.63 -26.55
N THR A 8 18.84 -1.66 -26.91
CA THR A 8 18.43 -3.07 -26.86
C THR A 8 18.10 -3.49 -25.44
N ALA A 9 18.92 -3.12 -24.46
CA ALA A 9 18.69 -3.46 -23.05
C ALA A 9 17.39 -2.84 -22.54
N LEU A 10 17.12 -1.58 -22.90
CA LEU A 10 15.90 -0.88 -22.54
C LEU A 10 14.68 -1.51 -23.21
N ALA A 11 14.79 -1.84 -24.50
CA ALA A 11 13.70 -2.43 -25.28
C ALA A 11 13.28 -3.81 -24.75
N ILE A 12 14.25 -4.64 -24.38
CA ILE A 12 14.04 -5.95 -23.75
C ILE A 12 13.44 -5.77 -22.35
N ALA A 13 13.99 -4.86 -21.53
CA ALA A 13 13.46 -4.57 -20.20
C ALA A 13 11.99 -4.10 -20.28
N LYS A 14 11.68 -3.17 -21.19
CA LYS A 14 10.32 -2.66 -21.40
C LYS A 14 9.35 -3.75 -21.86
N LEU A 15 9.78 -4.64 -22.75
CA LEU A 15 8.95 -5.75 -23.23
C LEU A 15 8.68 -6.76 -22.11
N LEU A 16 9.73 -7.18 -21.41
CA LEU A 16 9.64 -8.31 -20.49
C LEU A 16 9.21 -7.93 -19.07
N ARG A 17 9.20 -6.64 -18.69
CA ARG A 17 8.94 -6.16 -17.32
C ARG A 17 7.69 -6.74 -16.64
N HIS A 18 6.63 -6.98 -17.42
CA HIS A 18 5.35 -7.51 -16.93
C HIS A 18 5.01 -8.87 -17.55
N HIS A 19 5.98 -9.54 -18.16
CA HIS A 19 5.75 -10.80 -18.87
C HIS A 19 5.40 -11.93 -17.90
N ARG A 20 4.38 -12.72 -18.25
CA ARG A 20 3.82 -13.77 -17.39
C ARG A 20 4.83 -14.86 -17.00
N GLU A 21 5.73 -15.22 -17.91
CA GLU A 21 6.72 -16.28 -17.67
C GLU A 21 7.77 -15.94 -16.61
N LEU A 22 7.98 -14.64 -16.31
CA LEU A 22 8.89 -14.24 -15.24
C LEU A 22 8.41 -14.72 -13.86
N LYS A 23 7.09 -14.90 -13.68
CA LYS A 23 6.45 -15.25 -12.40
C LYS A 23 7.02 -14.42 -11.24
N GLN A 24 7.21 -13.13 -11.49
CA GLN A 24 7.82 -12.21 -10.55
C GLN A 24 6.97 -12.09 -9.29
N ARG A 25 7.64 -11.94 -8.16
CA ARG A 25 7.02 -11.80 -6.84
C ARG A 25 7.46 -10.48 -6.25
N LYS A 26 6.67 -9.95 -5.33
CA LYS A 26 7.06 -8.77 -4.54
C LYS A 26 7.94 -9.21 -3.38
N GLY A 27 9.03 -8.49 -3.17
CA GLY A 27 9.91 -8.60 -2.02
C GLY A 27 10.20 -7.22 -1.44
N LEU A 28 10.84 -7.19 -0.28
CA LEU A 28 11.29 -5.97 0.36
C LEU A 28 12.77 -5.77 0.08
N PHE A 29 13.11 -4.69 -0.61
CA PHE A 29 14.48 -4.26 -0.82
C PHE A 29 14.65 -2.88 -0.20
N GLN A 30 15.50 -2.77 0.82
CA GLN A 30 15.69 -1.53 1.58
C GLN A 30 14.35 -0.90 2.02
N THR A 31 13.42 -1.73 2.54
CA THR A 31 12.07 -1.32 2.99
C THR A 31 11.08 -0.96 1.85
N ARG A 32 11.51 -0.95 0.58
CA ARG A 32 10.64 -0.72 -0.57
C ARG A 32 10.14 -2.04 -1.16
N HIS A 33 8.90 -2.04 -1.64
CA HIS A 33 8.38 -3.16 -2.41
C HIS A 33 8.99 -3.15 -3.81
N VAL A 34 9.65 -4.25 -4.16
CA VAL A 34 10.25 -4.44 -5.48
C VAL A 34 9.86 -5.80 -6.05
N ASP A 35 9.81 -5.87 -7.38
CA ASP A 35 9.58 -7.13 -8.07
C ASP A 35 10.91 -7.86 -8.29
N PHE A 36 10.93 -9.15 -7.98
CA PHE A 36 12.08 -10.00 -8.21
C PHE A 36 11.67 -11.30 -8.90
N PHE A 37 12.59 -11.88 -9.66
CA PHE A 37 12.40 -13.11 -10.42
C PHE A 37 13.70 -13.94 -10.42
N ARG A 38 13.62 -15.16 -10.95
CA ARG A 38 14.78 -16.06 -11.10
C ARG A 38 15.32 -16.01 -12.51
N PHE A 39 16.63 -16.16 -12.69
CA PHE A 39 17.25 -16.14 -14.01
C PHE A 39 16.64 -17.16 -15.00
N LYS A 40 16.38 -18.41 -14.58
CA LYS A 40 15.72 -19.41 -15.46
C LYS A 40 14.33 -19.02 -15.97
N ARG A 41 13.64 -18.10 -15.27
CA ARG A 41 12.34 -17.57 -15.71
C ARG A 41 12.50 -16.53 -16.80
N PHE A 42 13.59 -15.78 -16.76
CA PHE A 42 13.96 -14.85 -17.83
C PHE A 42 14.31 -15.58 -19.12
N GLU A 43 15.11 -16.65 -19.05
CA GLU A 43 15.39 -17.50 -20.22
C GLU A 43 14.10 -18.03 -20.87
N ARG A 44 13.13 -18.47 -20.07
CA ARG A 44 11.81 -18.89 -20.58
C ARG A 44 11.02 -17.74 -21.20
N ALA A 45 11.13 -16.53 -20.66
CA ALA A 45 10.47 -15.36 -21.21
C ALA A 45 11.05 -14.95 -22.57
N LEU A 46 12.36 -15.15 -22.80
CA LEU A 46 12.98 -14.95 -24.12
C LEU A 46 12.50 -15.97 -25.16
N LYS A 47 12.13 -17.19 -24.73
CA LYS A 47 11.54 -18.23 -25.61
C LYS A 47 10.04 -18.04 -25.86
N SER A 48 9.45 -16.96 -25.34
CA SER A 48 8.03 -16.68 -25.53
C SER A 48 7.73 -16.27 -26.98
N PRO A 49 6.51 -16.55 -27.50
CA PRO A 49 6.12 -16.10 -28.83
C PRO A 49 6.13 -14.56 -28.96
N GLU A 50 5.94 -13.83 -27.85
CA GLU A 50 5.99 -12.37 -27.81
C GLU A 50 7.38 -11.85 -28.17
N TYR A 51 8.43 -12.43 -27.57
CA TYR A 51 9.80 -12.06 -27.86
C TYR A 51 10.18 -12.46 -29.29
N ILE A 52 9.86 -13.69 -29.70
CA ILE A 52 10.17 -14.21 -31.03
C ILE A 52 9.57 -13.33 -32.13
N LYS A 53 8.29 -12.93 -31.98
CA LYS A 53 7.63 -12.02 -32.92
C LYS A 53 8.36 -10.68 -33.01
N LYS A 54 8.84 -10.13 -31.89
CA LYS A 54 9.59 -8.86 -31.90
C LYS A 54 10.99 -9.01 -32.49
N SER A 55 11.70 -10.10 -32.21
CA SER A 55 13.01 -10.38 -32.80
C SER A 55 12.94 -10.56 -34.32
N THR A 56 11.86 -11.16 -34.84
CA THR A 56 11.68 -11.30 -36.29
C THR A 56 11.42 -9.96 -36.98
N ASN A 57 10.66 -9.06 -36.34
CA ASN A 57 10.32 -7.77 -36.92
C ASN A 57 11.45 -6.73 -36.77
N GLN A 58 12.22 -6.79 -35.69
CA GLN A 58 13.23 -5.80 -35.32
C GLN A 58 14.48 -6.50 -34.77
N PRO A 59 15.27 -7.18 -35.63
CA PRO A 59 16.43 -7.96 -35.20
C PRO A 59 17.53 -7.07 -34.58
N ASP A 60 17.64 -5.82 -35.02
CA ASP A 60 18.62 -4.85 -34.49
C ASP A 60 18.38 -4.51 -33.02
N LEU A 61 17.11 -4.42 -32.61
CA LEU A 61 16.71 -4.04 -31.26
C LEU A 61 16.45 -5.26 -30.37
N TYR A 62 16.06 -6.39 -30.96
CA TYR A 62 15.77 -7.64 -30.27
C TYR A 62 16.57 -8.77 -30.93
N PRO A 63 17.79 -9.04 -30.45
CA PRO A 63 18.64 -10.08 -31.02
C PRO A 63 17.93 -11.44 -30.96
N PRO A 64 17.95 -12.22 -32.07
CA PRO A 64 17.35 -13.54 -32.11
C PRO A 64 18.13 -14.51 -31.22
N VAL A 65 17.41 -15.42 -30.58
CA VAL A 65 17.97 -16.46 -29.72
C VAL A 65 17.76 -17.79 -30.46
N THR A 66 18.74 -18.22 -31.25
CA THR A 66 18.66 -19.42 -32.11
C THR A 66 19.50 -20.58 -31.59
N GLY A 67 18.96 -21.81 -31.60
CA GLY A 67 19.68 -23.09 -31.42
C GLY A 67 19.85 -23.53 -29.95
N THR A 68 19.64 -24.80 -29.63
CA THR A 68 19.55 -25.29 -28.22
C THR A 68 20.77 -25.04 -27.34
N GLU A 69 22.00 -25.09 -27.87
CA GLU A 69 23.23 -24.83 -27.09
C GLU A 69 23.63 -23.35 -27.11
N ASP A 70 23.47 -22.67 -28.26
CA ASP A 70 23.73 -21.25 -28.43
C ASP A 70 22.65 -20.35 -27.77
N GLU A 71 21.45 -20.88 -27.54
CA GLU A 71 20.31 -20.20 -26.92
C GLU A 71 20.65 -19.76 -25.49
N HIS A 72 21.23 -20.66 -24.70
CA HIS A 72 21.60 -20.38 -23.32
C HIS A 72 22.73 -19.35 -23.23
N ALA A 73 23.72 -19.44 -24.12
CA ALA A 73 24.81 -18.45 -24.19
C ALA A 73 24.28 -17.07 -24.60
N SER A 74 23.43 -17.02 -25.62
CA SER A 74 22.81 -15.79 -26.12
C SER A 74 21.90 -15.14 -25.07
N ALA A 75 21.06 -15.94 -24.39
CA ALA A 75 20.22 -15.45 -23.30
C ALA A 75 21.03 -14.88 -22.13
N ARG A 76 22.15 -15.52 -21.77
CA ARG A 76 23.09 -14.99 -20.76
C ARG A 76 23.70 -13.67 -21.21
N ASN A 77 24.15 -13.55 -22.45
CA ASN A 77 24.72 -12.30 -22.97
C ASN A 77 23.71 -11.14 -22.94
N LEU A 78 22.46 -11.41 -23.35
CA LEU A 78 21.36 -10.43 -23.24
C LEU A 78 21.10 -10.04 -21.79
N PHE A 79 21.14 -10.98 -20.86
CA PHE A 79 20.91 -10.68 -19.45
C PHE A 79 22.08 -9.92 -18.81
N ILE A 80 23.33 -10.24 -19.17
CA ILE A 80 24.51 -9.45 -18.80
C ILE A 80 24.34 -8.01 -19.27
N MET A 81 23.78 -7.81 -20.46
CA MET A 81 23.48 -6.47 -20.98
C MET A 81 22.49 -5.71 -20.07
N LEU A 82 21.42 -6.38 -19.61
CA LEU A 82 20.46 -5.79 -18.65
C LEU A 82 21.11 -5.45 -17.30
N ILE A 83 22.06 -6.27 -16.83
CA ILE A 83 22.83 -6.00 -15.60
C ILE A 83 23.74 -4.80 -15.80
N LYS A 84 24.49 -4.75 -16.92
CA LYS A 84 25.39 -3.63 -17.24
C LYS A 84 24.61 -2.31 -17.35
N ALA A 85 23.43 -2.34 -17.95
CA ALA A 85 22.52 -1.19 -18.04
C ALA A 85 21.79 -0.86 -16.72
N GLN A 86 22.04 -1.61 -15.64
CA GLN A 86 21.44 -1.43 -14.31
C GLN A 86 19.90 -1.52 -14.29
N TYR A 87 19.28 -2.20 -15.26
CA TYR A 87 17.83 -2.46 -15.26
C TYR A 87 17.46 -3.62 -14.35
N VAL A 88 18.40 -4.55 -14.12
CA VAL A 88 18.26 -5.65 -13.17
C VAL A 88 19.48 -5.69 -12.27
N VAL A 89 19.27 -6.07 -11.02
CA VAL A 89 20.33 -6.11 -10.01
C VAL A 89 20.31 -7.46 -9.32
N PRO A 90 21.47 -8.15 -9.18
CA PRO A 90 21.54 -9.44 -8.50
C PRO A 90 21.15 -9.29 -7.03
N CYS A 91 20.31 -10.19 -6.55
CA CYS A 91 19.84 -10.17 -5.17
C CYS A 91 19.85 -11.56 -4.54
N GLN A 92 19.99 -11.59 -3.23
CA GLN A 92 19.78 -12.78 -2.43
C GLN A 92 18.50 -12.63 -1.64
N LYS A 93 17.64 -13.65 -1.76
CA LYS A 93 16.44 -13.77 -0.94
C LYS A 93 16.84 -14.30 0.43
N LEU A 94 16.62 -13.51 1.48
CA LEU A 94 16.91 -13.95 2.84
C LEU A 94 15.82 -14.89 3.35
N HIS A 95 16.25 -15.86 4.15
CA HIS A 95 15.34 -16.60 5.00
C HIS A 95 15.02 -15.79 6.27
N ASN A 96 13.93 -16.14 6.97
CA ASN A 96 13.48 -15.39 8.15
C ASN A 96 14.53 -15.37 9.27
N GLN A 97 15.34 -16.43 9.37
CA GLN A 97 16.42 -16.54 10.34
C GLN A 97 17.57 -15.59 10.00
N ASP A 98 17.94 -15.53 8.72
CA ASP A 98 19.05 -14.69 8.21
C ASP A 98 18.73 -13.19 8.27
N CYS A 99 17.45 -12.82 8.30
CA CYS A 99 17.02 -11.42 8.42
C CYS A 99 17.65 -10.74 9.65
N LYS A 100 17.74 -11.45 10.77
CA LYS A 100 18.32 -10.90 12.02
C LYS A 100 19.82 -10.61 11.88
N ASN A 101 20.55 -11.50 11.19
CA ASN A 101 22.00 -11.36 10.98
C ASN A 101 22.33 -10.11 10.14
N HIS A 102 21.40 -9.71 9.27
CA HIS A 102 21.53 -8.50 8.44
C HIS A 102 20.82 -7.26 9.03
N GLY A 103 20.40 -7.30 10.30
CA GLY A 103 19.73 -6.17 10.96
C GLY A 103 18.34 -5.83 10.40
N LEU A 104 17.72 -6.74 9.66
CA LEU A 104 16.40 -6.54 9.03
C LEU A 104 15.29 -7.20 9.85
N LYS A 105 14.14 -6.53 9.96
CA LYS A 105 12.95 -7.10 10.58
C LYS A 105 12.31 -8.10 9.61
N ALA A 106 12.09 -9.34 10.08
CA ALA A 106 11.39 -10.35 9.30
C ALA A 106 9.94 -9.92 9.05
N ASN A 107 9.51 -9.95 7.79
CA ASN A 107 8.13 -9.72 7.40
C ASN A 107 7.49 -11.06 6.99
N LYS A 108 6.24 -11.30 7.40
CA LYS A 108 5.50 -12.53 7.11
C LYS A 108 5.02 -12.58 5.65
N ASP A 109 4.69 -11.43 5.07
CA ASP A 109 4.02 -11.36 3.76
C ASP A 109 5.02 -11.27 2.60
N TYR A 110 6.15 -10.59 2.82
CA TYR A 110 7.16 -10.34 1.80
C TYR A 110 8.56 -10.74 2.29
N PRO A 111 9.33 -11.49 1.48
CA PRO A 111 10.71 -11.81 1.83
C PRO A 111 11.60 -10.58 1.72
N ASN A 112 12.59 -10.47 2.60
CA ASN A 112 13.63 -9.45 2.50
C ASN A 112 14.67 -9.86 1.44
N LEU A 113 15.12 -8.90 0.66
CA LEU A 113 16.09 -9.04 -0.41
C LEU A 113 17.30 -8.15 -0.08
N ILE A 114 18.50 -8.70 -0.21
CA ILE A 114 19.76 -7.94 -0.14
C ILE A 114 20.45 -7.98 -1.50
N LEU A 115 21.33 -7.00 -1.75
CA LEU A 115 22.20 -7.01 -2.92
C LEU A 115 23.18 -8.18 -2.80
N SER A 116 23.35 -8.92 -3.89
CA SER A 116 24.44 -9.89 -4.01
C SER A 116 25.65 -9.21 -4.68
N SER A 117 26.84 -9.40 -4.11
CA SER A 117 28.08 -8.90 -4.72
C SER A 117 28.52 -9.74 -5.94
N LYS A 118 27.98 -10.94 -6.12
CA LYS A 118 28.35 -11.86 -7.20
C LYS A 118 27.11 -12.13 -8.06
N ALA A 119 27.26 -12.04 -9.38
CA ALA A 119 26.26 -12.45 -10.37
C ALA A 119 26.84 -13.63 -11.17
N THR A 120 26.56 -14.86 -10.72
CA THR A 120 27.06 -16.07 -11.37
C THR A 120 26.13 -16.60 -12.46
N LEU A 121 24.98 -15.95 -12.67
CA LEU A 121 23.96 -16.29 -13.68
C LEU A 121 23.49 -17.75 -13.57
N GLN A 122 23.38 -18.25 -12.34
CA GLN A 122 22.86 -19.58 -12.11
C GLN A 122 21.33 -19.61 -12.29
N PRO A 123 20.74 -20.74 -12.75
CA PRO A 123 19.30 -20.82 -13.05
C PRO A 123 18.38 -20.39 -11.91
N ASP A 124 18.76 -20.64 -10.65
CA ASP A 124 17.96 -20.34 -9.46
C ASP A 124 18.35 -19.06 -8.70
N GLU A 125 19.29 -18.29 -9.23
CA GLU A 125 19.68 -17.00 -8.67
C GLU A 125 18.57 -15.95 -8.88
N TYR A 126 18.41 -15.06 -7.89
CA TYR A 126 17.37 -14.04 -7.88
C TYR A 126 17.89 -12.70 -8.36
N TYR A 127 17.03 -11.97 -9.07
CA TYR A 127 17.31 -10.64 -9.60
C TYR A 127 16.11 -9.74 -9.35
N VAL A 128 16.38 -8.49 -8.98
CA VAL A 128 15.38 -7.44 -8.77
C VAL A 128 15.30 -6.56 -10.01
N TRP A 129 14.09 -6.17 -10.39
CA TRP A 129 13.89 -5.10 -11.35
C TRP A 129 14.24 -3.74 -10.73
N ASN A 130 15.20 -3.06 -11.33
CA ASN A 130 15.48 -1.64 -11.08
C ASN A 130 14.88 -0.73 -12.18
N TYR A 131 14.20 -1.33 -13.15
CA TYR A 131 13.42 -0.63 -14.18
C TYR A 131 11.95 -0.52 -13.79
N ASN A 132 11.43 0.70 -13.70
CA ASN A 132 10.01 0.98 -13.43
C ASN A 132 9.41 1.75 -14.60
N PRO A 133 8.64 1.09 -15.50
CA PRO A 133 7.98 1.78 -16.59
C PRO A 133 6.95 2.75 -16.01
N LYS A 134 6.94 3.98 -16.50
CA LYS A 134 5.94 4.98 -16.10
C LYS A 134 4.56 4.53 -16.58
N SER A 135 3.63 4.38 -15.65
CA SER A 135 2.25 4.07 -15.97
C SER A 135 1.51 5.35 -16.42
N ILE A 136 0.45 5.19 -17.22
CA ILE A 136 -0.45 6.29 -17.58
C ILE A 136 -1.03 6.94 -16.32
N THR A 137 -1.29 6.13 -15.28
CA THR A 137 -1.75 6.61 -13.98
C THR A 137 -0.75 7.58 -13.34
N ASP A 138 0.55 7.34 -13.48
CA ASP A 138 1.56 8.22 -12.90
C ASP A 138 1.54 9.59 -13.58
N TYR A 139 1.39 9.61 -14.91
CA TYR A 139 1.23 10.85 -15.67
C TYR A 139 -0.05 11.58 -15.29
N LEU A 140 -1.18 10.87 -15.16
CA LEU A 140 -2.45 11.46 -14.73
C LEU A 140 -2.37 12.05 -13.32
N ILE A 141 -1.67 11.38 -12.39
CA ILE A 141 -1.45 11.88 -11.03
C ILE A 141 -0.61 13.17 -11.09
N VAL A 142 0.48 13.18 -11.86
CA VAL A 142 1.33 14.37 -11.99
C VAL A 142 0.55 15.54 -12.60
N ILE A 143 -0.17 15.31 -13.71
CA ILE A 143 -1.00 16.33 -14.36
C ILE A 143 -2.11 16.81 -13.41
N GLY A 144 -2.75 15.91 -12.69
CA GLY A 144 -3.75 16.22 -11.67
C GLY A 144 -3.19 17.14 -10.58
N VAL A 145 -2.05 16.77 -9.98
CA VAL A 145 -1.40 17.59 -8.93
C VAL A 145 -1.00 18.96 -9.47
N VAL A 146 -0.38 19.01 -10.65
CA VAL A 146 0.04 20.28 -11.28
C VAL A 146 -1.17 21.16 -11.58
N SER A 147 -2.24 20.61 -12.15
CA SER A 147 -3.46 21.37 -12.45
C SER A 147 -4.14 21.93 -11.20
N VAL A 148 -4.18 21.17 -10.09
CA VAL A 148 -4.72 21.66 -8.82
C VAL A 148 -3.89 22.81 -8.27
N ILE A 149 -2.56 22.69 -8.26
CA ILE A 149 -1.66 23.76 -7.81
C ILE A 149 -1.85 25.01 -8.68
N LEU A 150 -1.90 24.84 -10.00
CA LEU A 150 -2.11 25.94 -10.94
C LEU A 150 -3.48 26.60 -10.74
N ALA A 151 -4.55 25.82 -10.57
CA ALA A 151 -5.88 26.35 -10.29
C ALA A 151 -5.89 27.21 -9.01
N LEU A 152 -5.22 26.76 -7.95
CA LEU A 152 -5.11 27.51 -6.69
C LEU A 152 -4.24 28.77 -6.86
N ALA A 153 -3.09 28.68 -7.52
CA ALA A 153 -2.21 29.83 -7.77
C ALA A 153 -2.89 30.89 -8.64
N CYS A 154 -3.71 30.45 -9.61
CA CYS A 154 -4.49 31.32 -10.48
C CYS A 154 -5.82 31.78 -9.86
N TYR A 155 -6.06 31.59 -8.56
CA TYR A 155 -7.25 32.13 -7.86
C TYR A 155 -7.54 33.61 -8.18
N PRO A 156 -6.55 34.52 -8.29
CA PRO A 156 -6.80 35.91 -8.69
C PRO A 156 -7.48 36.07 -10.05
N LEU A 157 -7.25 35.13 -10.97
CA LEU A 157 -7.81 35.14 -12.33
C LEU A 157 -9.19 34.47 -12.41
N TRP A 158 -9.72 33.92 -11.31
CA TRP A 158 -10.98 33.19 -11.35
C TRP A 158 -12.17 34.11 -11.69
N PRO A 159 -13.14 33.62 -12.47
CA PRO A 159 -14.36 34.36 -12.76
C PRO A 159 -15.13 34.66 -11.47
N ARG A 160 -15.87 35.78 -11.46
CA ARG A 160 -16.60 36.25 -10.27
C ARG A 160 -17.55 35.20 -9.69
N SER A 161 -18.15 34.34 -10.51
CA SER A 161 -19.03 33.25 -10.06
C SER A 161 -18.28 32.18 -9.27
N MET A 162 -17.08 31.78 -9.69
CA MET A 162 -16.28 30.77 -8.97
C MET A 162 -15.78 31.31 -7.62
N ARG A 163 -15.40 32.58 -7.56
CA ARG A 163 -15.00 33.24 -6.29
C ARG A 163 -16.15 33.30 -5.27
N ARG A 164 -17.38 33.54 -5.72
CA ARG A 164 -18.56 33.44 -4.86
C ARG A 164 -18.78 32.00 -4.39
N GLY A 165 -18.63 31.02 -5.28
CA GLY A 165 -18.69 29.60 -4.95
C GLY A 165 -17.70 29.22 -3.85
N SER A 166 -16.42 29.56 -4.01
CA SER A 166 -15.40 29.26 -2.99
C SER A 166 -15.68 29.95 -1.65
N TYR A 167 -16.20 31.19 -1.67
CA TYR A 167 -16.62 31.88 -0.46
C TYR A 167 -17.73 31.11 0.28
N TYR A 168 -18.79 30.69 -0.42
CA TYR A 168 -19.88 29.94 0.21
C TYR A 168 -19.46 28.54 0.66
N VAL A 169 -18.59 27.87 -0.09
CA VAL A 169 -18.01 26.58 0.34
C VAL A 169 -17.18 26.78 1.62
N SER A 170 -16.34 27.81 1.69
CA SER A 170 -15.56 28.14 2.89
C SER A 170 -16.46 28.45 4.08
N MET A 171 -17.50 29.27 3.89
CA MET A 171 -18.49 29.58 4.93
C MET A 171 -19.27 28.32 5.36
N GLY A 172 -19.62 27.43 4.43
CA GLY A 172 -20.28 26.16 4.73
C GLY A 172 -19.40 25.22 5.55
N CYS A 173 -18.11 25.11 5.19
CA CYS A 173 -17.14 24.36 5.99
C CYS A 173 -16.97 24.95 7.39
N LEU A 174 -16.92 26.28 7.51
CA LEU A 174 -16.84 26.97 8.79
C LEU A 174 -18.08 26.73 9.65
N MET A 175 -19.28 26.83 9.05
CA MET A 175 -20.54 26.54 9.73
C MET A 175 -20.62 25.09 10.22
N LEU A 176 -20.21 24.14 9.38
CA LEU A 176 -20.12 22.73 9.76
C LEU A 176 -19.14 22.55 10.93
N LEU A 177 -17.96 23.17 10.86
CA LEU A 177 -16.96 23.14 11.93
C LEU A 177 -17.50 23.73 13.24
N CYS A 178 -18.14 24.90 13.19
CA CYS A 178 -18.80 25.52 14.33
C CYS A 178 -19.88 24.60 14.90
N GLY A 179 -20.67 23.94 14.05
CA GLY A 179 -21.65 22.94 14.46
C GLY A 179 -21.03 21.78 15.26
N PHE A 180 -19.87 21.26 14.83
CA PHE A 180 -19.13 20.25 15.57
C PHE A 180 -18.71 20.74 16.97
N PHE A 181 -18.22 21.98 17.08
CA PHE A 181 -17.86 22.56 18.38
C PHE A 181 -19.08 22.73 19.30
N VAL A 182 -20.21 23.19 18.77
CA VAL A 182 -21.45 23.33 19.55
C VAL A 182 -21.89 21.97 20.10
N VAL A 183 -21.89 20.91 19.27
CA VAL A 183 -22.23 19.55 19.73
C VAL A 183 -21.24 19.08 20.80
N ALA A 184 -19.94 19.32 20.63
CA ALA A 184 -18.92 18.95 21.61
C ALA A 184 -19.10 19.67 22.96
N ILE A 185 -19.44 20.96 22.94
CA ILE A 185 -19.71 21.75 24.15
C ILE A 185 -20.98 21.27 24.84
N ILE A 186 -22.08 21.07 24.12
CA ILE A 186 -23.33 20.54 24.67
C ILE A 186 -23.08 19.17 25.31
N ARG A 187 -22.34 18.30 24.61
CA ARG A 187 -21.93 17.00 25.13
C ARG A 187 -21.18 17.11 26.46
N LEU A 188 -20.22 18.05 26.57
CA LEU A 188 -19.46 18.29 27.79
C LEU A 188 -20.36 18.77 28.94
N ILE A 189 -21.21 19.76 28.68
CA ILE A 189 -22.13 20.31 29.69
C ILE A 189 -23.07 19.22 30.21
N LEU A 190 -23.71 18.47 29.31
CA LEU A 190 -24.62 17.38 29.69
C LEU A 190 -23.91 16.29 30.48
N TYR A 191 -22.67 15.94 30.10
CA TYR A 191 -21.88 14.97 30.82
C TYR A 191 -21.57 15.45 32.25
N VAL A 192 -21.07 16.68 32.42
CA VAL A 192 -20.77 17.25 33.75
C VAL A 192 -22.03 17.33 34.61
N LEU A 193 -23.15 17.83 34.08
CA LEU A 193 -24.42 17.90 34.81
C LEU A 193 -24.90 16.51 35.22
N SER A 194 -24.83 15.52 34.32
CA SER A 194 -25.24 14.16 34.60
C SER A 194 -24.37 13.47 35.66
N LEU A 195 -23.09 13.80 35.75
CA LEU A 195 -22.20 13.29 36.80
C LEU A 195 -22.59 13.83 38.17
N LEU A 196 -23.06 15.08 38.25
CA LEU A 196 -23.52 15.65 39.52
C LEU A 196 -24.82 15.00 40.00
N VAL A 197 -25.73 14.65 39.09
CA VAL A 197 -27.07 14.10 39.42
C VAL A 197 -27.09 12.58 39.53
N ILE A 198 -26.33 11.87 38.68
CA ILE A 198 -26.43 10.41 38.48
C ILE A 198 -25.05 9.76 38.67
N LYS A 199 -24.47 9.88 39.87
CA LYS A 199 -23.15 9.30 40.19
C LYS A 199 -23.09 7.77 40.01
N LYS A 200 -24.20 7.04 40.22
CA LYS A 200 -24.21 5.56 40.28
C LYS A 200 -24.31 4.83 38.93
N LYS A 201 -24.69 5.48 37.82
CA LYS A 201 -24.93 4.80 36.51
C LYS A 201 -23.95 5.21 35.40
N GLY A 202 -22.95 6.02 35.72
CA GLY A 202 -22.04 6.62 34.74
C GLY A 202 -22.64 7.84 34.05
N GLY A 203 -21.80 8.79 33.64
CA GLY A 203 -22.25 10.03 33.01
C GLY A 203 -23.02 9.78 31.70
N PHE A 204 -23.98 10.65 31.42
CA PHE A 204 -24.75 10.72 30.19
C PHE A 204 -23.88 11.25 29.05
N TRP A 205 -23.84 10.51 27.95
CA TRP A 205 -23.09 10.87 26.76
C TRP A 205 -24.05 11.16 25.61
N LEU A 206 -24.05 12.39 25.12
CA LEU A 206 -24.68 12.76 23.84
C LEU A 206 -23.72 12.42 22.70
N PHE A 207 -24.18 11.61 21.73
CA PHE A 207 -23.36 11.04 20.65
C PHE A 207 -22.05 10.39 21.14
N PRO A 208 -22.12 9.24 21.84
CA PRO A 208 -20.94 8.58 22.39
C PRO A 208 -19.84 8.35 21.34
N ASN A 209 -20.24 8.05 20.09
CA ASN A 209 -19.34 7.65 18.99
C ASN A 209 -18.75 8.81 18.18
N LEU A 210 -19.03 10.07 18.53
CA LEU A 210 -18.64 11.23 17.69
C LEU A 210 -17.12 11.35 17.48
N PHE A 211 -16.32 10.91 18.47
CA PHE A 211 -14.86 10.93 18.45
C PHE A 211 -14.24 9.53 18.35
N GLU A 212 -15.04 8.51 18.05
CA GLU A 212 -14.52 7.15 17.85
C GLU A 212 -14.19 6.92 16.37
N ASP A 213 -13.29 5.95 16.11
CA ASP A 213 -12.87 5.52 14.77
C ASP A 213 -14.00 4.80 14.01
N CYS A 214 -15.04 5.55 13.67
CA CYS A 214 -16.27 5.13 12.99
C CYS A 214 -16.47 5.96 11.72
N GLY A 215 -17.26 5.45 10.78
CA GLY A 215 -17.67 6.27 9.62
C GLY A 215 -18.54 7.45 10.06
N VAL A 216 -18.58 8.51 9.25
CA VAL A 216 -19.30 9.77 9.58
C VAL A 216 -20.76 9.53 9.99
N LEU A 217 -21.47 8.60 9.34
CA LEU A 217 -22.87 8.28 9.67
C LEU A 217 -23.02 7.48 10.97
N ASP A 218 -22.03 6.66 11.30
CA ASP A 218 -22.02 5.84 12.52
C ASP A 218 -21.61 6.68 13.75
N SER A 219 -20.86 7.76 13.55
CA SER A 219 -20.50 8.72 14.62
C SER A 219 -21.72 9.37 15.29
N PHE A 220 -22.84 9.51 14.57
CA PHE A 220 -24.08 10.11 15.10
C PHE A 220 -25.10 9.09 15.63
N LYS A 221 -24.73 7.81 15.74
CA LYS A 221 -25.61 6.75 16.26
C LYS A 221 -24.87 5.90 17.29
N PRO A 222 -25.42 5.65 18.49
CA PRO A 222 -26.71 6.12 19.00
C PRO A 222 -26.68 7.61 19.37
N LEU A 223 -27.87 8.23 19.47
CA LEU A 223 -28.02 9.65 19.84
C LEU A 223 -27.55 9.93 21.27
N TYR A 224 -27.75 8.98 22.18
CA TYR A 224 -27.32 9.06 23.57
C TYR A 224 -26.87 7.68 24.08
N GLY A 225 -26.11 7.68 25.18
CA GLY A 225 -25.71 6.48 25.91
C GLY A 225 -25.35 6.81 27.36
N PHE A 226 -25.30 5.79 28.21
CA PHE A 226 -24.90 5.95 29.62
C PHE A 226 -23.64 5.12 29.91
N GLY A 227 -22.62 5.78 30.44
CA GLY A 227 -21.34 5.14 30.76
C GLY A 227 -20.64 4.51 29.54
N GLU A 228 -19.69 3.61 29.80
CA GLU A 228 -18.81 3.04 28.78
C GLU A 228 -19.41 1.82 28.05
N LYS A 229 -20.52 1.26 28.56
CA LYS A 229 -21.15 0.05 28.00
C LYS A 229 -21.89 0.30 26.67
N ASP A 230 -22.25 1.55 26.38
CA ASP A 230 -22.97 1.94 25.16
C ASP A 230 -22.06 2.53 24.06
N SER A 231 -20.74 2.60 24.31
CA SER A 231 -19.74 3.05 23.32
C SER A 231 -19.56 2.02 22.20
N TYR A 232 -19.35 2.49 20.97
CA TYR A 232 -19.11 1.62 19.81
C TYR A 232 -17.88 0.73 20.00
N SER A 233 -16.82 1.24 20.63
CA SER A 233 -15.62 0.50 20.97
C SER A 233 -15.91 -0.70 21.89
N TYR A 234 -16.75 -0.53 22.91
CA TYR A 234 -17.20 -1.58 23.82
C TYR A 234 -18.06 -2.61 23.10
N ILE A 235 -19.03 -2.17 22.30
CA ILE A 235 -19.90 -3.05 21.50
C ILE A 235 -19.07 -3.87 20.49
N LYS A 236 -18.09 -3.23 19.83
CA LYS A 236 -17.18 -3.88 18.86
C LYS A 236 -16.26 -4.88 19.55
N LYS A 237 -15.73 -4.56 20.74
CA LYS A 237 -14.95 -5.47 21.59
C LYS A 237 -15.78 -6.70 21.97
N MET A 238 -17.02 -6.51 22.41
CA MET A 238 -17.95 -7.59 22.75
C MET A 238 -18.27 -8.48 21.54
N LYS A 239 -18.56 -7.91 20.37
CA LYS A 239 -18.76 -8.68 19.12
C LYS A 239 -17.53 -9.49 18.73
N ARG A 240 -16.32 -8.91 18.88
CA ARG A 240 -15.05 -9.61 18.57
C ARG A 240 -14.79 -10.76 19.55
N MET A 241 -15.05 -10.57 20.84
CA MET A 241 -14.95 -11.63 21.85
C MET A 241 -15.93 -12.77 21.57
N LYS A 242 -17.19 -12.46 21.25
CA LYS A 242 -18.20 -13.46 20.89
C LYS A 242 -17.80 -14.28 19.66
N ARG A 243 -17.26 -13.62 18.61
CA ARG A 243 -16.75 -14.31 17.40
C ARG A 243 -15.55 -15.22 17.67
N LYS A 244 -14.72 -14.90 18.67
CA LYS A 244 -13.59 -15.78 19.09
C LYS A 244 -14.10 -16.97 19.91
N GLN A 245 -15.08 -16.76 20.80
CA GLN A 245 -15.68 -17.84 21.59
C GLN A 245 -16.44 -18.86 20.73
N THR A 246 -17.19 -18.41 19.71
CA THR A 246 -17.86 -19.33 18.78
C THR A 246 -16.88 -20.13 17.92
N LYS A 247 -15.69 -19.60 17.64
CA LYS A 247 -14.62 -20.36 16.95
C LYS A 247 -13.92 -21.39 17.84
N ASN A 248 -13.93 -21.19 19.16
CA ASN A 248 -13.30 -22.08 20.13
C ASN A 248 -14.29 -23.02 20.85
N GLY A 249 -15.55 -23.12 20.38
CA GLY A 249 -16.54 -24.08 20.90
C GLY A 249 -17.12 -23.78 22.29
N GLY A 250 -16.91 -22.57 22.85
CA GLY A 250 -17.38 -22.21 24.18
C GLY A 250 -18.81 -21.63 24.21
N THR A 251 -19.71 -22.24 24.97
CA THR A 251 -21.09 -21.77 25.21
C THR A 251 -21.18 -20.98 26.53
N GLY A 252 -20.63 -19.77 26.55
CA GLY A 252 -20.74 -18.86 27.70
C GLY A 252 -21.00 -17.41 27.28
N LYS A 253 -21.79 -16.64 28.05
CA LYS A 253 -21.92 -15.19 27.84
C LYS A 253 -20.58 -14.52 28.15
N PRO A 254 -20.05 -13.63 27.27
CA PRO A 254 -18.84 -12.87 27.60
C PRO A 254 -19.13 -11.95 28.78
N LYS A 255 -18.43 -12.16 29.90
CA LYS A 255 -18.51 -11.35 31.12
C LYS A 255 -17.27 -10.47 31.16
N ILE A 256 -17.46 -9.15 31.22
CA ILE A 256 -16.40 -8.20 31.57
C ILE A 256 -16.52 -8.03 33.08
N GLU A 257 -15.44 -8.28 33.82
CA GLU A 257 -15.39 -7.97 35.25
C GLU A 257 -15.56 -6.45 35.40
N GLU A 258 -16.70 -6.05 35.98
CA GLU A 258 -16.95 -4.66 36.35
C GLU A 258 -16.10 -4.37 37.58
N VAL A 259 -15.06 -3.54 37.42
CA VAL A 259 -14.39 -2.93 38.56
C VAL A 259 -15.41 -1.97 39.17
N GLN A 260 -15.98 -2.40 40.29
CA GLN A 260 -16.86 -1.63 41.13
C GLN A 260 -16.00 -0.52 41.76
N ASP A 261 -16.04 0.68 41.16
CA ASP A 261 -15.45 1.88 41.75
C ASP A 261 -16.34 2.27 42.93
N GLU A 262 -16.10 1.63 44.07
CA GLU A 262 -16.72 1.99 45.33
C GLU A 262 -16.20 3.36 45.75
N GLY A 263 -17.15 4.28 45.95
CA GLY A 263 -16.86 5.66 46.27
C GLY A 263 -15.96 5.84 47.48
N LYS A 264 -15.03 6.78 47.33
CA LYS A 264 -14.65 7.72 48.37
C LYS A 264 -14.74 9.14 47.81
#